data_AF-A0A5R8Y5C1-F1
#
_entry.id   AF-A0A5R8Y5C1-F1
#
_cell.length_a   1.000
_cell.length_b   1.000
_cell.length_c   1.000
_cell.angle_alpha   90.00
_cell.angle_beta   90.00
_cell.angle_gamma   90.00
#
_symmetry.space_group_name_H-M   'P 1'
#
loop_
_entity.id
_entity.type
_entity.pdbx_description
1 polymer ?
#
loop_
_entity_poly.entity_id
_entity_poly.type
_entity_poly.pdbx_seq_one_letter_code
_entity_poly.pdbx_strand_id
1 'polypeptide(L)'
;MNRRQFLTASAVAGGSLAGLYALSNGSDLSGATLANKPRLKMPPLLDTRQSKTAELVAQKGSSTFVGNAANQTFGFNQPYLGPTLVVEKGDFNPVVKNQLARPISVHWHGLLVPGEHDGGPHIPVTKGQEWRPEMLIDQSPATVWYHTHIHQQTAHDVHKG
;
A
#
# COMPACT_ATOMS: atom_id res chain seq x y z
N MET A 1 -17.59 3.82 63.18
CA MET A 1 -17.31 3.22 61.86
C MET A 1 -16.02 2.41 61.98
N ASN A 2 -16.07 1.09 61.88
CA ASN A 2 -14.90 0.24 62.13
C ASN A 2 -14.06 0.05 60.86
N ARG A 3 -12.73 -0.08 60.99
CA ARG A 3 -11.77 -0.20 59.86
C ARG A 3 -12.19 -1.23 58.79
N ARG A 4 -12.85 -2.32 59.21
CA ARG A 4 -13.38 -3.34 58.30
C ARG A 4 -14.49 -2.83 57.38
N GLN A 5 -15.41 -2.00 57.89
CA GLN A 5 -16.49 -1.40 57.10
C GLN A 5 -15.98 -0.35 56.12
N PHE A 6 -14.94 0.40 56.50
CA PHE A 6 -14.30 1.36 55.59
C PHE A 6 -13.59 0.65 54.44
N LEU A 7 -12.80 -0.39 54.73
CA LEU A 7 -12.07 -1.15 53.70
C LEU A 7 -13.01 -1.90 52.75
N THR A 8 -14.12 -2.48 53.23
CA THR A 8 -15.11 -3.10 52.34
C THR A 8 -15.84 -2.07 51.49
N ALA A 9 -16.22 -0.92 52.05
CA ALA A 9 -16.87 0.14 51.28
C ALA A 9 -15.94 0.71 50.19
N SER A 10 -14.66 0.93 50.49
CA SER A 10 -13.68 1.42 49.51
C SER A 10 -13.40 0.42 48.40
N ALA A 11 -13.33 -0.89 48.70
CA ALA A 11 -13.12 -1.92 47.69
C ALA A 11 -14.30 -2.05 46.71
N VAL A 12 -15.53 -1.94 47.21
CA VAL A 12 -16.75 -2.00 46.38
C VAL A 12 -16.90 -0.75 45.51
N ALA A 13 -16.60 0.44 46.04
CA ALA A 13 -16.66 1.67 45.26
C ALA A 13 -15.55 1.75 44.18
N GLY A 14 -14.32 1.32 44.51
CA GLY A 14 -13.22 1.29 43.54
C GLY A 14 -13.41 0.24 42.44
N GLY A 15 -13.90 -0.95 42.80
CA GLY A 15 -14.17 -2.02 41.85
C GLY A 15 -15.33 -1.70 40.90
N SER A 16 -16.37 -1.02 41.38
CA SER A 16 -17.51 -0.63 40.55
C SER A 16 -17.15 0.48 39.57
N LEU A 17 -16.40 1.50 39.99
CA LEU A 17 -15.91 2.57 39.11
C LEU A 17 -14.93 2.06 38.03
N ALA A 18 -13.99 1.18 38.39
CA ALA A 18 -13.07 0.59 37.43
C ALA A 18 -13.78 -0.35 36.44
N GLY A 19 -14.76 -1.12 36.91
CA GLY A 19 -15.60 -1.97 36.06
C GLY A 19 -16.44 -1.17 35.07
N LEU A 20 -17.07 -0.08 35.51
CA LEU A 20 -17.84 0.82 34.65
C LEU A 20 -16.95 1.54 33.62
N TYR A 21 -15.74 1.96 33.99
CA TYR A 21 -14.80 2.60 33.06
C TYR A 21 -14.25 1.61 32.00
N ALA A 22 -13.98 0.37 32.39
CA ALA A 22 -13.56 -0.68 31.47
C ALA A 22 -14.68 -1.08 30.49
N LEU A 23 -15.94 -1.08 30.94
CA LEU A 23 -17.11 -1.33 30.10
C LEU A 23 -17.44 -0.14 29.18
N SER A 24 -17.15 1.10 29.59
CA SER A 24 -17.41 2.28 28.75
C SER A 24 -16.35 2.52 27.67
N ASN A 25 -15.11 2.04 27.87
CA ASN A 25 -13.98 2.22 26.95
C ASN A 25 -13.58 0.94 26.20
N GLY A 26 -14.27 -0.18 26.43
CA GLY A 26 -14.13 -1.35 25.59
C GLY A 26 -14.64 -1.03 24.20
N SER A 27 -13.74 -0.86 23.23
CA SER A 27 -14.14 -0.87 21.82
C SER A 27 -14.84 -2.19 21.54
N ASP A 28 -16.15 -2.14 21.29
CA ASP A 28 -16.99 -3.29 20.97
C ASP A 28 -16.45 -3.98 19.70
N LEU A 29 -15.53 -4.94 19.88
CA LEU A 29 -15.06 -5.86 18.87
C LEU A 29 -16.07 -6.99 18.65
N SER A 30 -17.37 -6.67 18.71
CA SER A 30 -18.41 -7.62 18.38
C SER A 30 -18.33 -7.96 16.89
N GLY A 31 -18.64 -9.20 16.52
CA GLY A 31 -18.70 -9.62 15.11
C GLY A 31 -19.65 -8.78 14.26
N ALA A 32 -20.69 -8.20 14.87
CA ALA A 32 -21.62 -7.27 14.24
C ALA A 32 -20.96 -5.92 13.90
N THR A 33 -20.07 -5.41 14.76
CA THR A 33 -19.30 -4.17 14.52
C THR A 33 -18.29 -4.36 13.37
N LEU A 34 -17.69 -5.55 13.24
CA LEU A 34 -16.74 -5.87 12.17
C LEU A 34 -17.43 -6.17 10.83
N ALA A 35 -18.64 -6.74 10.83
CA ALA A 35 -19.41 -7.02 9.62
C ALA A 35 -19.76 -5.75 8.82
N ASN A 36 -19.90 -4.61 9.51
CA ASN A 36 -20.23 -3.32 8.89
C ASN A 36 -19.01 -2.50 8.45
N LYS A 37 -17.78 -3.01 8.63
CA LYS A 37 -16.57 -2.32 8.16
C LYS A 37 -16.29 -2.63 6.69
N PRO A 38 -15.78 -1.67 5.91
CA PRO A 38 -15.36 -1.93 4.54
C PRO A 38 -14.29 -3.03 4.52
N ARG A 39 -14.46 -4.01 3.64
CA ARG A 39 -13.47 -5.08 3.45
C ARG A 39 -12.19 -4.51 2.87
N LEU A 40 -11.05 -5.07 3.30
CA LEU A 40 -9.76 -4.79 2.69
C LEU A 40 -9.81 -5.16 1.21
N LYS A 41 -9.43 -4.21 0.35
CA LYS A 41 -9.26 -4.46 -1.08
C LYS A 41 -7.85 -4.98 -1.32
N MET A 42 -7.75 -6.22 -1.77
CA MET A 42 -6.48 -6.82 -2.15
C MET A 42 -6.13 -6.36 -3.58
N PRO A 43 -4.92 -5.83 -3.84
CA PRO A 43 -4.48 -5.58 -5.20
C PRO A 43 -4.50 -6.86 -6.04
N PRO A 44 -4.79 -6.78 -7.34
CA PRO A 44 -4.72 -7.94 -8.23
C PRO A 44 -3.29 -8.48 -8.27
N LEU A 45 -3.17 -9.80 -8.30
CA LEU A 45 -1.89 -10.48 -8.43
C LEU A 45 -1.51 -10.60 -9.91
N LEU A 46 -0.32 -10.13 -10.28
CA LEU A 46 0.28 -10.37 -11.57
C LEU A 46 1.44 -11.35 -11.40
N ASP A 47 1.19 -12.61 -11.75
CA ASP A 47 2.15 -13.69 -11.62
C ASP A 47 3.04 -13.77 -12.87
N THR A 48 4.34 -13.46 -12.70
CA THR A 48 5.30 -13.41 -13.81
C THR A 48 6.20 -14.63 -13.86
N ARG A 49 5.98 -15.65 -13.01
CA ARG A 49 6.88 -16.80 -12.90
C ARG A 49 7.05 -17.56 -14.21
N GLN A 50 6.01 -17.64 -15.03
CA GLN A 50 6.06 -18.27 -16.36
C GLN A 50 6.42 -17.28 -17.46
N SER A 51 5.80 -16.09 -17.47
CA SER A 51 5.95 -15.11 -18.54
C SER A 51 7.27 -14.34 -18.50
N LYS A 52 7.89 -14.26 -17.32
CA LYS A 52 9.05 -13.42 -17.00
C LYS A 52 8.85 -11.93 -17.30
N THR A 53 7.61 -11.49 -17.51
CA THR A 53 7.28 -10.11 -17.87
C THR A 53 6.03 -9.64 -17.14
N ALA A 54 6.00 -8.34 -16.83
CA ALA A 54 4.86 -7.61 -16.31
C ALA A 54 4.69 -6.32 -17.09
N GLU A 55 3.49 -6.05 -17.58
CA GLU A 55 3.16 -4.73 -18.13
C GLU A 55 2.55 -3.85 -17.04
N LEU A 56 3.13 -2.67 -16.82
CA LEU A 56 2.68 -1.65 -15.87
C LEU A 56 2.34 -0.37 -16.63
N VAL A 57 1.05 -0.04 -16.70
CA VAL A 57 0.54 1.14 -17.39
C VAL A 57 0.14 2.20 -16.36
N ALA A 58 0.95 3.27 -16.24
CA ALA A 58 0.63 4.41 -15.39
C ALA A 58 -0.53 5.20 -15.98
N GLN A 59 -1.62 5.34 -15.25
CA GLN A 59 -2.85 5.96 -15.73
C GLN A 59 -3.53 6.82 -14.65
N LYS A 60 -4.42 7.72 -15.09
CA LYS A 60 -5.31 8.44 -14.18
C LYS A 60 -6.38 7.48 -13.68
N GLY A 61 -6.84 7.70 -12.45
CA GLY A 61 -7.96 7.01 -11.87
C GLY A 61 -8.83 7.92 -11.02
N SER A 62 -9.89 7.33 -10.49
CA SER A 62 -10.81 7.94 -9.55
C SER A 62 -11.16 6.92 -8.49
N SER A 63 -10.86 7.22 -7.22
CA SER A 63 -11.10 6.31 -6.11
C SER A 63 -11.83 6.99 -4.96
N THR A 64 -12.80 6.28 -4.41
CA THR A 64 -13.50 6.68 -3.18
C THR A 64 -12.85 6.00 -2.00
N PHE A 65 -12.41 6.79 -1.03
CA PHE A 65 -11.87 6.32 0.24
C PHE A 65 -12.97 6.35 1.31
N VAL A 66 -12.62 6.59 2.58
CA VAL A 66 -13.62 6.77 3.65
C VAL A 66 -14.50 7.98 3.32
N GLY A 67 -15.83 7.77 3.31
CA GLY A 67 -16.81 8.75 2.85
C GLY A 67 -17.31 8.45 1.43
N ASN A 68 -18.01 9.42 0.83
CA ASN A 68 -18.67 9.23 -0.48
C ASN A 68 -18.07 10.10 -1.61
N ALA A 69 -16.96 10.80 -1.35
CA ALA A 69 -16.34 11.66 -2.36
C ALA A 69 -15.30 10.89 -3.20
N ALA A 70 -15.45 10.96 -4.53
CA ALA A 70 -14.47 10.43 -5.47
C ALA A 70 -13.26 11.37 -5.57
N ASN A 71 -12.05 10.82 -5.44
CA ASN A 71 -10.80 11.56 -5.50
C ASN A 71 -10.02 11.21 -6.75
N GLN A 72 -9.38 12.20 -7.36
CA GLN A 72 -8.44 11.97 -8.47
C GLN A 72 -7.18 11.29 -7.96
N THR A 73 -6.95 10.08 -8.46
CA THR A 73 -5.83 9.21 -8.10
C THR A 73 -5.01 8.82 -9.33
N PHE A 74 -3.84 8.23 -9.12
CA PHE A 74 -3.05 7.55 -10.14
C PHE A 74 -2.91 6.08 -9.77
N GLY A 75 -2.55 5.26 -10.74
CA GLY A 75 -2.23 3.86 -10.50
C GLY A 75 -1.60 3.19 -11.71
N PHE A 76 -1.14 1.96 -11.51
CA PHE A 76 -0.65 1.07 -12.55
C PHE A 76 -1.71 0.02 -12.86
N ASN A 77 -2.21 -0.04 -14.09
CA ASN A 77 -3.26 -0.94 -14.57
C ASN A 77 -4.61 -0.85 -13.81
N GLN A 78 -4.76 0.10 -12.90
CA GLN A 78 -5.93 0.24 -12.04
C GLN A 78 -6.08 1.71 -11.58
N PRO A 79 -7.23 2.12 -11.02
CA PRO A 79 -7.46 3.53 -10.71
C PRO A 79 -6.66 4.05 -9.49
N TYR A 80 -6.11 3.19 -8.64
CA TYR A 80 -5.32 3.56 -7.46
C TYR A 80 -4.34 2.46 -7.08
N LEU A 81 -3.08 2.79 -6.77
CA LEU A 81 -1.99 1.82 -6.54
C LEU A 81 -1.67 1.01 -7.81
N GLY A 82 -0.97 -0.11 -7.66
CA GLY A 82 -0.73 -1.07 -8.74
C GLY A 82 -0.99 -2.52 -8.34
N PRO A 83 -0.87 -3.47 -9.28
CA PRO A 83 -0.91 -4.89 -8.99
C PRO A 83 0.25 -5.32 -8.08
N THR A 84 0.04 -6.39 -7.32
CA THR A 84 1.12 -7.11 -6.65
C THR A 84 1.83 -8.00 -7.66
N LEU A 85 3.12 -7.81 -7.88
CA LEU A 85 3.92 -8.65 -8.77
C LEU A 85 4.46 -9.86 -8.02
N VAL A 86 4.38 -11.05 -8.62
CA VAL A 86 5.11 -12.24 -8.15
C VAL A 86 6.21 -12.54 -9.14
N VAL A 87 7.45 -12.35 -8.70
CA VAL A 87 8.66 -12.55 -9.50
C VAL A 87 9.49 -13.65 -8.84
N GLU A 88 10.09 -14.51 -9.65
CA GLU A 88 11.03 -15.55 -9.22
C GLU A 88 12.46 -15.17 -9.57
N LYS A 89 13.44 -15.88 -8.99
CA LYS A 89 14.83 -15.76 -9.41
C LYS A 89 14.99 -16.02 -10.91
N GLY A 90 15.94 -15.32 -11.53
CA GLY A 90 16.20 -15.35 -12.96
C GLY A 90 15.69 -14.11 -13.69
N ASP A 91 15.44 -14.24 -14.99
CA ASP A 91 15.10 -13.10 -15.84
C ASP A 91 13.74 -12.49 -15.47
N PHE A 92 13.69 -11.16 -15.44
CA PHE A 92 12.47 -10.38 -15.29
C PHE A 92 12.54 -9.11 -16.15
N ASN A 93 11.64 -9.03 -17.12
CA ASN A 93 11.64 -8.01 -18.17
C ASN A 93 10.31 -7.24 -18.16
N PRO A 94 10.07 -6.31 -17.22
CA PRO A 94 8.84 -5.53 -17.18
C PRO A 94 8.77 -4.50 -18.31
N VAL A 95 7.55 -4.06 -18.59
CA VAL A 95 7.24 -3.00 -19.55
C VAL A 95 6.50 -1.90 -18.82
N VAL A 96 7.14 -0.75 -18.66
CA VAL A 96 6.55 0.42 -18.01
C VAL A 96 6.04 1.37 -19.08
N LYS A 97 4.73 1.62 -19.13
CA LYS A 97 4.09 2.55 -20.06
C LYS A 97 3.50 3.72 -19.31
N ASN A 98 3.57 4.92 -19.89
CA ASN A 98 3.02 6.12 -19.26
C ASN A 98 1.88 6.74 -20.07
N GLN A 99 0.66 6.78 -19.50
CA GLN A 99 -0.48 7.48 -20.07
C GLN A 99 -0.79 8.81 -19.36
N LEU A 100 -0.08 9.13 -18.28
CA LEU A 100 -0.23 10.40 -17.57
C LEU A 100 0.33 11.56 -18.39
N ALA A 101 -0.20 12.76 -18.14
CA ALA A 101 0.25 13.99 -18.81
C ALA A 101 1.56 14.56 -18.26
N ARG A 102 2.33 13.75 -17.52
CA ARG A 102 3.55 14.12 -16.81
C ARG A 102 4.52 12.95 -16.82
N PRO A 103 5.85 13.17 -16.72
CA PRO A 103 6.80 12.07 -16.63
C PRO A 103 6.56 11.23 -15.38
N ILE A 104 6.86 9.95 -15.50
CA ILE A 104 6.93 8.99 -14.39
C ILE A 104 8.23 8.22 -14.49
N SER A 105 8.64 7.59 -13.40
CA SER A 105 9.59 6.49 -13.42
C SER A 105 9.01 5.33 -12.62
N VAL A 106 9.69 4.20 -12.57
CA VAL A 106 9.35 3.09 -11.67
C VAL A 106 10.62 2.66 -10.97
N HIS A 107 10.81 3.15 -9.75
CA HIS A 107 11.88 2.72 -8.87
C HIS A 107 11.51 1.39 -8.22
N TRP A 108 12.36 0.37 -8.39
CA TRP A 108 12.17 -0.97 -7.82
C TRP A 108 12.74 -1.03 -6.40
N HIS A 109 12.08 -0.36 -5.46
CA HIS A 109 12.56 -0.19 -4.09
C HIS A 109 12.79 -1.53 -3.37
N GLY A 110 14.07 -1.85 -3.14
CA GLY A 110 14.53 -3.07 -2.48
C GLY A 110 14.91 -4.20 -3.44
N LEU A 111 14.78 -3.99 -4.75
CA LEU A 111 15.28 -4.90 -5.77
C LEU A 111 16.77 -4.63 -6.02
N LEU A 112 17.58 -5.68 -6.11
CA LEU A 112 19.01 -5.59 -6.40
C LEU A 112 19.22 -5.63 -7.91
N VAL A 113 19.31 -4.45 -8.52
CA VAL A 113 19.46 -4.29 -9.97
C VAL A 113 20.49 -3.22 -10.31
N PRO A 114 21.09 -3.24 -11.52
CA PRO A 114 21.94 -2.16 -12.01
C PRO A 114 21.20 -0.81 -12.05
N GLY A 115 21.93 0.30 -11.91
CA GLY A 115 21.33 1.64 -11.83
C GLY A 115 20.54 2.04 -13.09
N GLU A 116 20.94 1.55 -14.26
CA GLU A 116 20.26 1.72 -15.55
C GLU A 116 18.92 0.96 -15.64
N HIS A 117 18.67 0.02 -14.72
CA HIS A 117 17.42 -0.75 -14.60
C HIS A 117 16.61 -0.37 -13.37
N ASP A 118 17.16 0.48 -12.50
CA ASP A 118 16.54 0.84 -11.23
C ASP A 118 15.35 1.80 -11.39
N GLY A 119 15.31 2.63 -12.44
CA GLY A 119 14.17 3.51 -12.72
C GLY A 119 14.08 4.77 -11.84
N GLY A 120 15.24 5.36 -11.54
CA GLY A 120 15.36 6.65 -10.85
C GLY A 120 15.05 7.88 -11.73
N PRO A 121 15.33 9.11 -11.24
CA PRO A 121 14.97 10.35 -11.91
C PRO A 121 15.69 10.59 -13.25
N HIS A 122 16.76 9.85 -13.53
CA HIS A 122 17.52 9.92 -14.79
C HIS A 122 16.86 9.12 -15.93
N ILE A 123 15.83 8.31 -15.64
CA ILE A 123 15.14 7.45 -16.60
C ILE A 123 13.63 7.80 -16.62
N PRO A 124 13.25 9.03 -17.02
CA PRO A 124 11.84 9.40 -17.08
C PRO A 124 11.15 8.75 -18.30
N VAL A 125 9.99 8.14 -18.06
CA VAL A 125 9.07 7.70 -19.11
C VAL A 125 8.07 8.83 -19.37
N THR A 126 8.15 9.48 -20.52
CA THR A 126 7.23 10.56 -20.91
C THR A 126 5.88 10.01 -21.41
N LYS A 127 4.86 10.87 -21.52
CA LYS A 127 3.53 10.46 -22.00
C LYS A 127 3.60 9.74 -23.35
N GLY A 128 2.94 8.59 -23.43
CA GLY A 128 2.85 7.74 -24.62
C GLY A 128 4.10 6.91 -24.90
N GLN A 129 5.16 7.04 -24.08
CA GLN A 129 6.37 6.26 -24.20
C GLN A 129 6.37 5.07 -23.25
N GLU A 130 7.33 4.19 -23.46
CA GLU A 130 7.57 3.02 -22.64
C GLU A 130 9.05 2.83 -22.32
N TRP A 131 9.31 2.13 -21.23
CA TRP A 131 10.64 1.71 -20.79
C TRP A 131 10.61 0.21 -20.48
N ARG A 132 11.65 -0.51 -20.92
CA ARG A 132 11.74 -1.98 -20.88
C ARG A 132 13.10 -2.39 -20.31
N PRO A 133 13.32 -2.33 -18.98
CA PRO A 133 14.54 -2.84 -18.39
C PRO A 133 14.55 -4.38 -18.45
N GLU A 134 15.73 -4.94 -18.72
CA GLU A 134 15.95 -6.39 -18.67
C GLU A 134 16.76 -6.69 -17.41
N MET A 135 16.12 -7.30 -16.42
CA MET A 135 16.71 -7.48 -15.08
C MET A 135 16.95 -8.95 -14.79
N LEU A 136 18.09 -9.24 -14.15
CA LEU A 136 18.37 -10.54 -13.56
C LEU A 136 18.11 -10.49 -12.05
N ILE A 137 17.11 -11.21 -11.57
CA ILE A 137 16.76 -11.28 -10.16
C ILE A 137 17.56 -12.38 -9.49
N ASP A 138 18.58 -11.99 -8.72
CA ASP A 138 19.39 -12.91 -7.92
C ASP A 138 19.51 -12.47 -6.45
N GLN A 139 18.39 -12.08 -5.86
CA GLN A 139 18.30 -11.80 -4.43
C GLN A 139 17.51 -12.88 -3.68
N SER A 140 17.72 -12.97 -2.37
CA SER A 140 16.89 -13.79 -1.50
C SER A 140 15.42 -13.34 -1.55
N PRO A 141 14.45 -14.26 -1.31
CA PRO A 141 13.04 -13.89 -1.27
C PRO A 141 12.79 -12.72 -0.31
N ALA A 142 12.08 -11.70 -0.80
CA ALA A 142 11.79 -10.49 -0.05
C ALA A 142 10.45 -9.89 -0.49
N THR A 143 9.83 -9.11 0.40
CA THR A 143 8.75 -8.21 0.03
C THR A 143 9.35 -6.85 -0.28
N VAL A 144 9.30 -6.49 -1.56
CA VAL A 144 9.76 -5.21 -2.10
C VAL A 144 8.56 -4.48 -2.69
N TRP A 145 8.76 -3.22 -3.08
CA TRP A 145 7.69 -2.41 -3.64
C TRP A 145 8.23 -1.54 -4.77
N TYR A 146 7.34 -0.95 -5.54
CA TYR A 146 7.72 -0.07 -6.64
C TYR A 146 6.91 1.20 -6.60
N HIS A 147 7.53 2.30 -6.99
CA HIS A 147 6.88 3.60 -7.02
C HIS A 147 7.59 4.55 -7.98
N THR A 148 6.92 5.61 -8.39
CA THR A 148 7.60 6.65 -9.19
C THR A 148 8.59 7.45 -8.35
N HIS A 149 9.71 7.83 -8.96
CA HIS A 149 10.82 8.51 -8.31
C HIS A 149 11.35 9.68 -9.15
N ILE A 150 10.43 10.48 -9.70
CA ILE A 150 10.76 11.68 -10.45
C ILE A 150 11.19 12.83 -9.53
N HIS A 151 12.30 13.47 -9.88
CA HIS A 151 12.83 14.62 -9.16
C HIS A 151 11.75 15.69 -8.91
N GLN A 152 11.63 16.14 -7.66
CA GLN A 152 10.66 17.11 -7.15
C GLN A 152 9.17 16.69 -7.24
N GLN A 153 8.87 15.49 -7.72
CA GLN A 153 7.50 15.03 -7.99
C GLN A 153 7.13 13.76 -7.21
N THR A 154 8.12 13.02 -6.68
CA THR A 154 7.93 11.77 -5.92
C THR A 154 6.81 11.87 -4.88
N ALA A 155 6.85 12.87 -3.99
CA ALA A 155 5.88 13.00 -2.92
C ALA A 155 4.43 13.19 -3.43
N HIS A 156 4.27 14.04 -4.45
CA HIS A 156 2.96 14.26 -5.07
C HIS A 156 2.41 12.97 -5.69
N ASP A 157 3.25 12.24 -6.42
CA ASP A 157 2.78 11.10 -7.19
C ASP A 157 2.48 9.90 -6.33
N VAL A 158 3.38 9.57 -5.40
CA VAL A 158 3.16 8.50 -4.41
C VAL A 158 1.92 8.79 -3.57
N HIS A 159 1.64 10.06 -3.28
CA HIS A 159 0.41 10.44 -2.58
C HIS A 159 -0.86 10.24 -3.44
N LYS A 160 -0.75 10.38 -4.76
CA LYS A 160 -1.87 10.16 -5.69
C LYS A 160 -2.21 8.68 -5.88
N GLY A 161 -1.30 7.77 -5.56
CA GLY A 161 -1.45 6.31 -5.66
C GLY A 161 -0.26 5.67 -6.34
#